data_AF-A0AAV7U7Y3-F1
#
_entry.id   AF-A0AAV7U7Y3-F1
#
_cell.length_a   1.000
_cell.length_b   1.000
_cell.length_c   1.000
_cell.angle_alpha   90.00
_cell.angle_beta   90.00
_cell.angle_gamma   90.00
#
_symmetry.space_group_name_H-M   'P 1'
#
loop_
_entity.id
_entity.type
_entity.pdbx_description
1 polymer ?
#
loop_
_entity_poly.entity_id
_entity_poly.type
_entity_poly.pdbx_seq_one_letter_code
_entity_poly.pdbx_strand_id
1 'polypeptide(L)'
;MCPTLWTVRAKAIQKVMDNYEPILETLEQLSTSKSSGDVSARARGLPAHFQKGTTVLGLQIALQVLQLLECMNIALQGRQQTISGLLAAVNVAKSAILKLRSGESFNSLLSSTNHVTAKCHLNAIEVPNCGESLKE
;
A
#
# COMPACT_ATOMS: atom_id res chain seq x y z
N MET A 1 1.05 -6.45 24.15
CA MET A 1 0.73 -5.95 22.79
C MET A 1 -0.77 -5.94 22.64
N CYS A 2 -1.36 -4.93 22.00
CA CYS A 2 -2.59 -5.17 21.27
C CYS A 2 -2.19 -5.21 19.79
N PRO A 3 -1.90 -6.39 19.22
CA PRO A 3 -1.39 -6.53 17.86
C PRO A 3 -2.40 -6.13 16.77
N THR A 4 -3.57 -5.60 17.11
CA THR A 4 -4.79 -6.03 16.43
C THR A 4 -5.22 -5.20 15.23
N LEU A 5 -4.63 -4.03 14.93
CA LEU A 5 -5.07 -3.29 13.74
C LEU A 5 -3.98 -2.70 12.85
N TRP A 6 -2.99 -2.01 13.39
CA TRP A 6 -2.11 -1.17 12.54
C TRP A 6 -0.88 -1.93 12.06
N THR A 7 -0.26 -2.71 12.96
CA THR A 7 0.93 -3.53 12.68
C THR A 7 0.65 -4.73 11.78
N VAL A 8 -0.58 -5.26 11.79
CA VAL A 8 -0.96 -6.37 10.90
C VAL A 8 -1.21 -5.88 9.48
N ARG A 9 -1.71 -4.65 9.30
CA ARG A 9 -2.05 -4.10 7.97
C ARG A 9 -0.80 -3.84 7.12
N ALA A 10 0.25 -3.27 7.69
CA ALA A 10 1.52 -3.06 6.97
C ALA A 10 2.08 -4.39 6.46
N LYS A 11 2.14 -5.41 7.33
CA LYS A 11 2.61 -6.75 6.97
C LYS A 11 1.72 -7.44 5.94
N ALA A 12 0.40 -7.32 6.07
CA ALA A 12 -0.53 -7.89 5.10
C ALA A 12 -0.36 -7.25 3.71
N ILE A 13 -0.28 -5.92 3.65
CA ILE A 13 -0.03 -5.20 2.39
C ILE A 13 1.32 -5.59 1.81
N GLN A 14 2.38 -5.65 2.62
CA GLN A 14 3.69 -6.11 2.18
C GLN A 14 3.60 -7.51 1.56
N LYS A 15 2.92 -8.46 2.22
CA LYS A 15 2.75 -9.82 1.69
C LYS A 15 1.96 -9.87 0.39
N VAL A 16 0.96 -9.02 0.23
CA VAL A 16 0.24 -8.88 -1.04
C VAL A 16 1.16 -8.35 -2.14
N MET A 17 1.97 -7.33 -1.84
CA MET A 17 2.94 -6.77 -2.79
C MET A 17 4.02 -7.78 -3.19
N ASP A 18 4.55 -8.54 -2.22
CA ASP A 18 5.57 -9.56 -2.44
C ASP A 18 5.08 -10.71 -3.35
N ASN A 19 3.77 -10.99 -3.33
CA ASN A 19 3.15 -12.12 -4.03
C ASN A 19 2.08 -11.67 -5.04
N TYR A 20 2.21 -10.45 -5.60
CA TYR A 20 1.15 -9.83 -6.39
C TYR A 20 0.77 -10.64 -7.63
N GLU A 21 1.77 -11.11 -8.38
CA GLU A 21 1.64 -11.93 -9.58
C GLU A 21 1.00 -13.31 -9.28
N PRO A 22 1.50 -14.12 -8.32
CA PRO A 22 0.84 -15.35 -7.91
C PRO A 22 -0.61 -15.17 -7.45
N ILE A 23 -0.93 -14.06 -6.79
CA ILE A 23 -2.31 -13.75 -6.36
C ILE A 23 -3.22 -13.56 -7.57
N LEU A 24 -2.77 -12.82 -8.59
CA LEU A 24 -3.52 -12.61 -9.83
C LEU A 24 -3.81 -13.92 -10.55
N GLU A 25 -2.79 -14.76 -10.73
CA GLU A 25 -2.94 -16.09 -11.35
C GLU A 25 -3.93 -16.97 -10.58
N THR A 26 -3.80 -16.98 -9.25
CA THR A 26 -4.69 -17.76 -8.38
C THR A 26 -6.14 -17.28 -8.50
N LEU A 27 -6.37 -15.96 -8.54
CA LEU A 27 -7.71 -15.42 -8.69
C LEU A 27 -8.31 -15.74 -10.07
N GLU A 28 -7.50 -15.72 -11.13
CA GLU A 28 -7.94 -16.11 -12.47
C GLU A 28 -8.34 -17.60 -12.53
N GLN A 29 -7.52 -18.49 -11.94
CA GLN A 29 -7.83 -19.92 -11.83
C GLN A 29 -9.11 -20.17 -11.01
N LEU A 30 -9.31 -19.47 -9.89
CA LEU A 30 -10.52 -19.58 -9.08
C LEU A 30 -11.77 -19.04 -9.79
N SER A 31 -11.60 -18.05 -10.67
CA SER A 31 -12.70 -17.49 -11.46
C SER A 31 -13.22 -18.45 -12.53
N THR A 32 -12.34 -19.29 -13.07
CA THR A 32 -12.64 -20.27 -14.14
C THR A 32 -12.96 -21.66 -13.62
N SER A 33 -12.61 -21.96 -12.36
CA SER A 33 -12.95 -23.22 -11.71
C SER A 33 -14.47 -23.42 -11.58
N LYS A 34 -14.93 -24.64 -11.89
CA LYS A 34 -16.33 -25.07 -11.71
C LYS A 34 -16.73 -25.28 -10.24
N SER A 35 -15.81 -25.06 -9.29
CA SER A 35 -16.07 -25.17 -7.86
C SER A 35 -17.01 -24.06 -7.37
N SER A 36 -18.03 -24.43 -6.59
CA SER A 36 -19.00 -23.59 -5.83
C SER A 36 -19.22 -22.17 -6.38
N GLY A 37 -20.38 -21.92 -6.99
CA GLY A 37 -20.72 -20.67 -7.70
C GLY A 37 -20.46 -19.37 -6.93
N ASP A 38 -20.49 -19.39 -5.59
CA ASP A 38 -20.17 -18.23 -4.74
C ASP A 38 -18.69 -17.85 -4.75
N VAL A 39 -17.79 -18.84 -4.77
CA VAL A 39 -16.34 -18.62 -4.77
C VAL A 39 -15.89 -18.08 -6.12
N SER A 40 -16.37 -18.66 -7.22
CA SER A 40 -16.09 -18.18 -8.57
C SER A 40 -16.72 -16.80 -8.85
N ALA A 41 -17.90 -16.50 -8.29
CA ALA A 41 -18.48 -15.15 -8.36
C ALA A 41 -17.63 -14.10 -7.64
N ARG A 42 -17.16 -14.37 -6.42
CA ARG A 42 -16.29 -13.46 -5.68
C ARG A 42 -14.91 -13.31 -6.31
N ALA A 43 -14.33 -14.42 -6.77
CA ALA A 43 -13.05 -14.44 -7.46
C ALA A 43 -13.07 -13.69 -8.80
N ARG A 44 -14.24 -13.49 -9.43
CA ARG A 44 -14.36 -12.64 -10.64
C ARG A 44 -14.26 -11.14 -10.36
N GLY A 45 -14.72 -10.68 -9.20
CA GLY A 45 -14.75 -9.24 -8.87
C GLY A 45 -13.39 -8.69 -8.44
N LEU A 46 -12.59 -9.48 -7.71
CA LEU A 46 -11.33 -9.02 -7.13
C LEU A 46 -10.21 -8.73 -8.16
N PRO A 47 -10.02 -9.52 -9.23
CA PRO A 47 -9.09 -9.23 -10.32
C PRO A 47 -9.33 -7.88 -10.97
N ALA A 48 -10.58 -7.47 -11.14
CA ALA A 48 -10.92 -6.18 -11.74
C ALA A 48 -10.35 -4.98 -10.95
N HIS A 49 -10.09 -5.15 -9.66
CA HIS A 49 -9.39 -4.17 -8.83
C HIS A 49 -7.87 -4.35 -8.91
N PHE A 50 -7.36 -5.58 -8.78
CA PHE A 50 -5.91 -5.84 -8.79
C PHE A 50 -5.26 -5.62 -10.17
N GLN A 51 -6.03 -5.66 -11.25
CA GLN A 51 -5.54 -5.33 -12.59
C GLN A 51 -5.33 -3.83 -12.80
N LYS A 52 -5.73 -2.96 -11.86
CA LYS A 52 -5.53 -1.51 -12.00
C LYS A 52 -4.19 -1.11 -11.38
N GLY A 53 -3.33 -0.45 -12.16
CA GLY A 53 -2.08 0.11 -11.64
C GLY A 53 -2.31 1.11 -10.48
N THR A 54 -3.46 1.77 -10.44
CA THR A 54 -3.87 2.65 -9.33
C THR A 54 -4.01 1.89 -8.00
N THR A 55 -4.37 0.61 -8.03
CA THR A 55 -4.42 -0.23 -6.83
C THR A 55 -3.02 -0.53 -6.31
N VAL A 56 -2.05 -0.84 -7.19
CA VAL A 56 -0.65 -1.02 -6.79
C VAL A 56 -0.10 0.27 -6.20
N LEU A 57 -0.32 1.41 -6.86
CA LEU A 57 0.10 2.72 -6.36
C LEU A 57 -0.48 2.99 -4.97
N GLY A 58 -1.79 2.78 -4.79
CA GLY A 58 -2.47 2.97 -3.51
C GLY A 58 -1.92 2.07 -2.40
N LEU A 59 -1.63 0.79 -2.71
CA LEU A 59 -1.03 -0.15 -1.76
C LEU A 59 0.40 0.28 -1.37
N GLN A 60 1.21 0.74 -2.31
CA GLN A 60 2.57 1.23 -2.03
C GLN A 60 2.56 2.51 -1.18
N ILE A 61 1.66 3.46 -1.47
CA ILE A 61 1.47 4.67 -0.64
C ILE A 61 1.04 4.26 0.77
N ALA A 62 0.03 3.39 0.89
CA ALA A 62 -0.48 2.94 2.18
C ALA A 62 0.61 2.25 3.00
N LEU A 63 1.44 1.42 2.36
CA LEU A 63 2.53 0.70 3.00
C LEU A 63 3.56 1.67 3.61
N GLN A 64 4.01 2.68 2.88
CA GLN A 64 4.98 3.65 3.40
C GLN A 64 4.47 4.38 4.63
N VAL A 65 3.21 4.83 4.61
CA VAL A 65 2.59 5.52 5.74
C VAL A 65 2.43 4.57 6.94
N LEU A 66 1.94 3.35 6.71
CA LEU A 66 1.70 2.39 7.79
C LEU A 66 3.01 1.92 8.44
N GLN A 67 4.10 1.76 7.67
CA GLN A 67 5.42 1.41 8.23
C GLN A 67 5.96 2.50 9.16
N LEU A 68 5.83 3.78 8.78
CA LEU A 68 6.24 4.89 9.64
C LEU A 68 5.42 4.94 10.94
N LEU A 69 4.11 4.72 10.84
CA LEU A 69 3.22 4.67 12.00
C LEU A 69 3.49 3.44 12.89
N GLU A 70 3.88 2.30 12.30
CA GLU A 70 4.30 1.11 13.04
C GLU A 70 5.58 1.38 13.83
N CYS A 71 6.61 1.97 13.21
CA CYS A 71 7.84 2.36 13.90
C CYS A 71 7.57 3.34 15.06
N MET A 72 6.75 4.36 14.81
CA MET A 72 6.33 5.30 15.86
C MET A 72 5.62 4.57 16.99
N ASN A 73 4.66 3.71 16.69
CA ASN A 73 3.89 2.99 17.70
C ASN A 73 4.77 2.01 18.52
N ILE A 74 5.74 1.33 17.89
CA ILE A 74 6.73 0.51 18.59
C ILE A 74 7.55 1.38 19.56
N ALA A 75 8.01 2.54 19.09
CA ALA A 75 8.73 3.48 19.93
C ALA A 75 7.87 3.91 21.12
N LEU A 76 6.62 4.35 20.90
CA LEU A 76 5.72 4.84 21.95
C LEU A 76 5.40 3.79 23.03
N GLN A 77 5.36 2.51 22.66
CA GLN A 77 5.04 1.41 23.58
C GLN A 77 6.28 0.77 24.26
N GLY A 78 7.47 1.34 24.06
CA GLY A 78 8.69 0.84 24.66
C GLY A 78 8.72 0.99 26.19
N ARG A 79 9.32 0.03 26.90
CA ARG A 79 9.39 0.03 28.37
C ARG A 79 10.20 1.18 28.99
N GLN A 80 11.12 1.78 28.24
CA GLN A 80 12.02 2.84 28.71
C GLN A 80 11.72 4.20 28.05
N GLN A 81 10.48 4.46 27.69
CA GLN A 81 10.12 5.71 27.02
C GLN A 81 9.96 6.86 28.00
N THR A 82 10.59 7.98 27.68
CA THR A 82 10.38 9.28 28.34
C THR A 82 9.40 10.12 27.51
N ILE A 83 8.70 11.07 28.13
CA ILE A 83 7.81 11.99 27.42
C ILE A 83 8.54 12.74 26.29
N SER A 84 9.81 13.13 26.52
CA SER A 84 10.65 13.74 25.50
C SER A 84 10.96 12.79 24.34
N GLY A 85 11.22 11.51 24.61
CA GLY A 85 11.40 10.48 23.60
C GLY A 85 10.14 10.23 22.77
N LEU A 86 8.96 10.21 23.41
CA LEU A 86 7.67 10.09 22.72
C LEU A 86 7.45 11.28 21.76
N LEU A 87 7.69 12.52 22.22
CA LEU A 87 7.53 13.72 21.41
C LEU A 87 8.51 13.73 20.22
N ALA A 88 9.76 13.31 20.45
CA ALA A 88 10.75 13.14 19.39
C ALA A 88 10.27 12.11 18.34
N ALA A 89 9.77 10.95 18.76
CA ALA A 89 9.27 9.92 17.86
C ALA A 89 8.09 10.41 17.00
N VAL A 90 7.15 11.16 17.59
CA VAL A 90 6.04 11.78 16.85
C VAL A 90 6.54 12.80 15.84
N ASN A 91 7.49 13.67 16.22
CA ASN A 91 8.06 14.66 15.31
C ASN A 91 8.79 14.01 14.13
N VAL A 92 9.56 12.93 14.38
CA VAL A 92 10.23 12.17 13.32
C VAL A 92 9.21 11.57 12.36
N ALA A 93 8.16 10.91 12.87
CA ALA A 93 7.11 10.33 12.03
C ALA A 93 6.38 11.40 11.19
N LYS A 94 6.05 12.54 11.81
CA LYS A 94 5.43 13.69 11.12
C LYS A 94 6.33 14.21 9.99
N SER A 95 7.61 14.46 10.27
CA SER A 95 8.57 14.93 9.27
C SER A 95 8.76 13.93 8.15
N ALA A 96 8.79 12.62 8.45
CA ALA A 96 8.89 11.58 7.44
C ALA A 96 7.66 11.55 6.53
N ILE A 97 6.44 11.60 7.07
CA ILE A 97 5.19 11.64 6.27
C ILE A 97 5.15 12.89 5.39
N LEU A 98 5.60 14.05 5.89
CA LEU A 98 5.68 15.27 5.08
C LEU A 98 6.68 15.13 3.93
N LYS A 99 7.81 14.47 4.14
CA LYS A 99 8.79 14.18 3.07
C LYS A 99 8.22 13.26 1.99
N LEU A 100 7.35 12.30 2.35
CA LEU A 100 6.70 11.43 1.36
C LEU A 100 5.83 12.20 0.35
N ARG A 101 5.34 13.39 0.71
CA ARG A 101 4.58 14.26 -0.20
C ARG A 101 5.45 15.06 -1.16
N SER A 102 6.79 14.99 -1.02
CA SER A 102 7.69 15.65 -1.96
C SER A 102 7.55 15.02 -3.35
N GLY A 103 7.67 15.86 -4.39
CA GLY A 103 7.59 15.39 -5.78
C GLY A 103 8.63 14.32 -6.09
N GLU A 104 9.84 14.43 -5.53
CA GLU A 104 10.90 13.42 -5.68
C GLU A 104 10.50 12.06 -5.10
N SER A 105 10.00 12.04 -3.86
CA SER A 105 9.54 10.79 -3.22
C SER A 105 8.38 10.18 -4.01
N PHE A 106 7.43 11.00 -4.45
CA PHE A 106 6.31 10.54 -5.27
C PHE A 106 6.77 9.98 -6.63
N ASN A 107 7.70 10.65 -7.32
CA ASN A 107 8.21 10.21 -8.61
C ASN A 107 8.99 8.89 -8.49
N SER A 108 9.76 8.71 -7.41
CA SER A 108 10.43 7.43 -7.14
C SER A 108 9.42 6.30 -6.91
N LEU A 109 8.33 6.60 -6.20
CA LEU A 109 7.24 5.66 -5.94
C LEU A 109 6.53 5.29 -7.23
N LEU A 110 6.16 6.28 -8.03
CA LEU A 110 5.48 6.09 -9.31
C LEU A 110 6.34 5.27 -10.28
N SER A 111 7.65 5.50 -10.31
CA SER A 111 8.59 4.70 -11.11
C SER A 111 8.62 3.23 -10.65
N SER A 112 8.63 2.99 -9.34
CA SER A 112 8.50 1.63 -8.77
C SER A 112 7.15 1.00 -9.13
N THR A 113 6.05 1.75 -9.04
CA THR A 113 4.73 1.27 -9.43
C THR A 113 4.68 0.91 -10.91
N ASN A 114 5.26 1.73 -11.78
CA ASN A 114 5.31 1.47 -13.21
C ASN A 114 6.09 0.18 -13.52
N HIS A 115 7.17 -0.08 -12.78
CA HIS A 115 7.90 -1.35 -12.91
C HIS A 115 7.04 -2.56 -12.53
N VAL A 116 6.31 -2.50 -11.41
CA VAL A 116 5.40 -3.58 -10.97
C VAL A 116 4.23 -3.76 -11.94
N THR A 117 3.66 -2.66 -12.42
CA THR A 117 2.59 -2.62 -13.44
C THR A 117 3.05 -3.28 -14.73
N ALA A 118 4.26 -2.96 -15.20
CA ALA A 118 4.84 -3.55 -16.40
C ALA A 118 5.14 -5.06 -16.21
N LYS A 119 5.68 -5.44 -15.04
CA LYS A 119 5.96 -6.85 -14.72
C LYS A 119 4.69 -7.70 -14.70
N CYS A 120 3.61 -7.21 -14.10
CA CYS A 120 2.38 -7.97 -13.91
C CYS A 120 1.33 -7.72 -15.01
N HIS A 121 1.69 -7.05 -16.11
CA HIS A 121 0.81 -6.70 -17.23
C HIS A 121 -0.51 -6.01 -16.81
N LEU A 122 -0.43 -5.08 -15.86
CA LEU A 122 -1.60 -4.38 -15.32
C LEU A 122 -2.00 -3.20 -16.21
N ASN A 123 -3.26 -2.75 -16.06
CA ASN A 123 -3.75 -1.54 -16.69
C ASN A 123 -2.95 -0.32 -16.24
N ALA A 124 -2.75 0.61 -17.18
CA ALA A 124 -2.03 1.86 -16.93
C ALA A 124 -2.61 2.63 -15.73
N ILE A 125 -1.74 3.35 -15.03
CA ILE A 125 -2.14 4.19 -13.92
C ILE A 125 -2.90 5.39 -14.49
N GLU A 126 -4.22 5.37 -14.42
CA GLU A 126 -5.02 6.57 -14.59
C GLU A 126 -4.80 7.46 -13.36
N VAL A 127 -3.92 8.45 -13.49
CA VAL A 127 -3.78 9.48 -12.47
C VAL A 127 -5.09 10.27 -12.47
N PRO A 128 -5.87 10.30 -11.37
CA PRO A 128 -7.03 11.16 -11.32
C PRO A 128 -6.52 12.58 -11.57
N ASN A 129 -7.07 13.28 -12.58
CA ASN A 129 -6.71 14.65 -12.92
C ASN A 129 -6.55 15.48 -11.64
N CYS A 130 -5.31 15.67 -11.21
CA CYS A 130 -4.98 16.58 -10.14
C CYS A 130 -5.22 17.95 -10.77
N GLY A 131 -6.35 18.56 -10.45
CA GLY A 131 -6.93 19.66 -11.22
C GLY A 131 -5.90 20.67 -11.70
N GLU A 132 -5.95 20.98 -12.99
CA GLU A 132 -5.42 22.22 -13.54
C GLU A 132 -6.06 23.40 -12.78
N SER A 133 -5.43 23.87 -11.71
CA SER A 133 -5.70 25.16 -11.08
C SER A 133 -4.53 25.54 -10.19
N LEU A 134 -3.40 25.79 -10.83
CA LEU A 134 -2.37 26.76 -10.43
C LEU A 134 -1.62 27.12 -11.72
N LYS A 135 -2.33 27.82 -12.62
CA LYS A 135 -1.69 28.69 -13.61
C LYS A 135 -1.51 30.06 -12.94
N GLU A 136 -0.36 30.63 -13.25
CA GLU A 136 0.30 31.86 -12.76
C GLU A 136 -0.61 33.05 -12.45
#